data_AF-A0A9P3ZMQ6-F1
#
_entry.id   AF-A0A9P3ZMQ6-F1
#
_cell.length_a   1.000
_cell.length_b   1.000
_cell.length_c   1.000
_cell.angle_alpha   90.00
_cell.angle_beta   90.00
_cell.angle_gamma   90.00
#
_symmetry.space_group_name_H-M   'P 1'
#
loop_
_entity.id
_entity.type
_entity.pdbx_description
1 polymer ?
#
loop_
_entity_poly.entity_id
_entity_poly.type
_entity_poly.pdbx_seq_one_letter_code
_entity_poly.pdbx_strand_id
1 'polypeptide(L)'
;YKTVVMPGEYFYFDMRQTPQEEGHDWAAVFDAKKVFGFDFTEKGFSDEQMRNVVGLQGTFFSEAYVSHEPEKPDYLDYMCFPRICALARIAWRGNCEGWDAYYRELTDHYDRMAAMGIRFRLFPPKVSYKEGAFTVVADDGSKIFYLEGDSPEEHRYTGPVKTEKPHLYRFLTRYKTGRSPYVADKSYYRPLAPAVTITTSMGESTQFPYTNASAYKGLARTRRACRQQDWILYTYEQPVKCREMFLQTGNRQLPKTIITTGYAEVSYDGTTYERAGDLEKGSITLKPGRPVKAVRIVSTCDDNGTPYVTIQPPQIKPVL
;
A
#
# COMPACT_ATOMS: atom_id res chain seq x y z
N TYR A 1 -12.04 26.00 -23.74
CA TYR A 1 -11.76 26.79 -22.51
C TYR A 1 -10.27 26.80 -22.28
N LYS A 2 -9.74 27.81 -21.58
CA LYS A 2 -8.37 27.71 -21.06
C LYS A 2 -8.32 26.59 -20.03
N THR A 3 -7.36 25.67 -20.16
CA THR A 3 -7.35 24.40 -19.43
C THR A 3 -6.01 24.20 -18.71
N VAL A 4 -6.08 23.94 -17.41
CA VAL A 4 -4.97 23.36 -16.64
C VAL A 4 -5.15 21.85 -16.65
N VAL A 5 -4.14 21.12 -17.10
CA VAL A 5 -4.23 19.68 -17.29
C VAL A 5 -3.72 18.95 -16.06
N MET A 6 -4.61 18.15 -15.45
CA MET A 6 -4.39 17.43 -14.19
C MET A 6 -5.04 16.02 -14.21
N PRO A 7 -4.69 15.13 -15.16
CA PRO A 7 -5.20 13.76 -15.19
C PRO A 7 -4.79 12.97 -13.94
N GLY A 8 -5.75 12.29 -13.33
CA GLY A 8 -5.53 11.55 -12.08
C GLY A 8 -4.49 10.44 -12.20
N GLU A 9 -4.44 9.78 -13.35
CA GLU A 9 -3.55 8.66 -13.60
C GLU A 9 -2.07 9.05 -13.85
N TYR A 10 -1.76 10.36 -13.83
CA TYR A 10 -0.41 10.91 -13.92
C TYR A 10 -0.08 11.93 -12.82
N PHE A 11 -1.02 12.75 -12.36
CA PHE A 11 -0.71 13.94 -11.54
C PHE A 11 -1.43 14.00 -10.18
N TYR A 12 -2.11 12.93 -9.75
CA TYR A 12 -2.62 12.80 -8.37
C TYR A 12 -1.58 12.11 -7.50
N PHE A 13 -0.77 12.88 -6.78
CA PHE A 13 0.37 12.39 -6.02
C PHE A 13 0.00 11.75 -4.68
N ASP A 14 -1.28 11.70 -4.31
CA ASP A 14 -1.81 10.84 -3.25
C ASP A 14 -1.94 9.36 -3.69
N MET A 15 -1.81 9.07 -5.00
CA MET A 15 -1.78 7.70 -5.51
C MET A 15 -0.47 6.97 -5.16
N ARG A 16 -0.59 5.67 -4.90
CA ARG A 16 0.51 4.71 -4.67
C ARG A 16 1.49 4.70 -5.84
N GLN A 17 2.77 4.54 -5.54
CA GLN A 17 3.82 4.47 -6.55
C GLN A 17 4.20 3.03 -6.94
N THR A 18 3.85 2.04 -6.12
CA THR A 18 3.89 0.60 -6.42
C THR A 18 2.69 -0.08 -5.74
N PRO A 19 2.32 -1.31 -6.14
CA PRO A 19 1.19 -2.02 -5.54
C PRO A 19 1.34 -2.29 -4.03
N GLN A 20 2.57 -2.27 -3.50
CA GLN A 20 2.89 -2.57 -2.11
C GLN A 20 3.00 -1.33 -1.21
N GLU A 21 3.20 -0.15 -1.78
CA GLU A 21 3.33 1.12 -1.04
C GLU A 21 1.99 1.66 -0.58
N GLU A 22 1.95 2.49 0.46
CA GLU A 22 0.74 3.21 0.91
C GLU A 22 0.29 4.32 -0.07
N GLY A 23 -0.98 4.74 0.04
CA GLY A 23 -1.64 5.71 -0.84
C GLY A 23 -2.92 5.17 -1.48
N HIS A 24 -3.58 6.01 -2.27
CA HIS A 24 -4.75 5.64 -3.10
C HIS A 24 -4.36 4.84 -4.35
N ASP A 25 -5.29 4.08 -4.94
CA ASP A 25 -5.04 3.30 -6.16
C ASP A 25 -6.16 3.42 -7.21
N TRP A 26 -7.19 4.25 -6.94
CA TRP A 26 -8.38 4.31 -7.78
C TRP A 26 -8.13 4.95 -9.15
N ALA A 27 -7.16 5.86 -9.26
CA ALA A 27 -6.80 6.49 -10.53
C ALA A 27 -5.74 5.67 -11.30
N ALA A 28 -4.62 5.38 -10.64
CA ALA A 28 -3.57 4.48 -11.11
C ALA A 28 -2.53 4.25 -10.01
N VAL A 29 -1.64 3.27 -10.22
CA VAL A 29 -0.37 3.15 -9.49
C VAL A 29 0.75 3.68 -10.38
N PHE A 30 1.49 4.70 -9.93
CA PHE A 30 2.50 5.34 -10.77
C PHE A 30 3.61 6.08 -10.01
N ASP A 31 4.81 6.05 -10.56
CA ASP A 31 5.99 6.75 -10.05
C ASP A 31 6.38 7.96 -10.92
N ALA A 32 7.49 8.61 -10.58
CA ALA A 32 8.01 9.76 -11.32
C ALA A 32 8.37 9.47 -12.78
N LYS A 33 8.64 8.21 -13.16
CA LYS A 33 8.87 7.85 -14.56
C LYS A 33 7.61 7.99 -15.39
N LYS A 34 6.47 7.55 -14.85
CA LYS A 34 5.18 7.75 -15.53
C LYS A 34 4.82 9.23 -15.63
N VAL A 35 5.06 10.02 -14.57
CA VAL A 35 4.83 11.47 -14.58
C VAL A 35 5.62 12.13 -15.73
N PHE A 36 6.92 11.86 -15.82
CA PHE A 36 7.79 12.41 -16.88
C PHE A 36 7.35 11.95 -18.28
N GLY A 37 6.84 10.73 -18.39
CA GLY A 37 6.32 10.16 -19.65
C GLY A 37 4.93 10.67 -20.05
N PHE A 38 4.35 11.67 -19.39
CA PHE A 38 3.09 12.26 -19.87
C PHE A 38 3.32 13.00 -21.19
N ASP A 39 2.59 12.60 -22.23
CA ASP A 39 2.66 13.19 -23.56
C ASP A 39 1.26 13.59 -24.05
N PHE A 40 1.11 14.83 -24.50
CA PHE A 40 -0.18 15.35 -24.95
C PHE A 40 -0.67 14.68 -26.24
N THR A 41 0.23 14.37 -27.17
CA THR A 41 -0.11 13.74 -28.45
C THR A 41 -0.58 12.31 -28.24
N GLU A 42 0.05 11.55 -27.34
CA GLU A 42 -0.43 10.21 -26.93
C GLU A 42 -1.81 10.25 -26.27
N LYS A 43 -2.19 11.38 -25.66
CA LYS A 43 -3.55 11.62 -25.12
C LYS A 43 -4.54 12.15 -26.16
N GLY A 44 -4.12 12.25 -27.42
CA GLY A 44 -4.98 12.66 -28.52
C GLY A 44 -5.23 14.17 -28.59
N PHE A 45 -4.39 14.99 -27.97
CA PHE A 45 -4.50 16.43 -28.10
C PHE A 45 -4.08 16.87 -29.50
N SER A 46 -4.97 17.57 -30.20
CA SER A 46 -4.65 18.27 -31.45
C SER A 46 -3.91 19.58 -31.18
N ASP A 47 -3.23 20.13 -32.19
CA ASP A 47 -2.61 21.45 -32.12
C ASP A 47 -3.61 22.55 -31.70
N GLU A 48 -4.87 22.41 -32.11
CA GLU A 48 -5.93 23.33 -31.70
C GLU A 48 -6.28 23.22 -30.22
N GLN A 49 -6.37 21.99 -29.68
CA GLN A 49 -6.59 21.78 -28.26
C GLN A 49 -5.38 22.26 -27.45
N MET A 50 -4.17 22.09 -27.97
CA MET A 50 -2.94 22.58 -27.31
C MET A 50 -2.92 24.10 -27.15
N ARG A 51 -3.52 24.89 -28.07
CA ARG A 51 -3.67 26.36 -27.90
C ARG A 51 -4.51 26.78 -26.69
N ASN A 52 -5.31 25.85 -26.16
CA ASN A 52 -6.15 26.07 -24.98
C ASN A 52 -5.48 25.61 -23.67
N VAL A 53 -4.42 24.80 -23.74
CA VAL A 53 -3.66 24.36 -22.56
C VAL A 53 -2.85 25.55 -22.03
N VAL A 54 -3.03 25.86 -20.75
CA VAL A 54 -2.30 26.97 -20.08
C VAL A 54 -1.29 26.48 -19.04
N GLY A 55 -1.27 25.19 -18.74
CA GLY A 55 -0.30 24.60 -17.83
C GLY A 55 -0.68 23.20 -17.38
N LEU A 56 0.20 22.64 -16.57
CA LEU A 56 0.03 21.37 -15.87
C LEU A 56 -0.08 21.63 -14.36
N GLN A 57 -0.83 20.80 -13.66
CA GLN A 57 -0.90 20.85 -12.21
C GLN A 57 -0.78 19.44 -11.63
N GLY A 58 -0.07 19.33 -10.51
CA GLY A 58 -0.07 18.16 -9.64
C GLY A 58 -0.88 18.46 -8.40
N THR A 59 -1.57 17.46 -7.89
CA THR A 59 -2.38 17.58 -6.67
C THR A 59 -1.99 16.51 -5.68
N PHE A 60 -2.25 16.79 -4.41
CA PHE A 60 -2.15 15.82 -3.33
C PHE A 60 -3.38 15.98 -2.46
N PHE A 61 -4.28 15.00 -2.52
CA PHE A 61 -5.42 14.93 -1.62
C PHE A 61 -4.98 14.26 -0.31
N SER A 62 -5.28 14.91 0.82
CA SER A 62 -4.61 14.63 2.09
C SER A 62 -5.31 13.59 2.97
N GLU A 63 -6.37 12.91 2.50
CA GLU A 63 -7.15 11.97 3.32
C GLU A 63 -6.26 10.88 3.92
N ALA A 64 -5.36 10.30 3.12
CA ALA A 64 -4.45 9.27 3.59
C ALA A 64 -3.41 9.84 4.57
N TYR A 65 -2.88 11.03 4.27
CA TYR A 65 -1.88 11.70 5.09
C TYR A 65 -2.40 12.03 6.49
N VAL A 66 -3.57 12.66 6.60
CA VAL A 66 -4.19 13.01 7.91
C VAL A 66 -4.66 11.77 8.67
N SER A 67 -4.69 10.60 8.02
CA SER A 67 -5.00 9.33 8.67
C SER A 67 -3.78 8.69 9.33
N HIS A 68 -2.56 9.19 9.11
CA HIS A 68 -1.35 8.76 9.82
C HIS A 68 -1.25 9.51 11.15
N GLU A 69 -1.08 8.77 12.25
CA GLU A 69 -1.01 9.34 13.60
C GLU A 69 0.31 8.89 14.25
N PRO A 70 1.18 9.82 14.69
CA PRO A 70 1.10 11.26 14.41
C PRO A 70 1.24 11.54 12.91
N GLU A 71 0.77 12.71 12.45
CA GLU A 71 1.08 13.19 11.12
C GLU A 71 2.61 13.23 10.93
N LYS A 72 3.10 12.64 9.83
CA LYS A 72 4.53 12.60 9.51
C LYS A 72 4.74 13.37 8.21
N PRO A 73 5.35 14.58 8.23
CA PRO A 73 5.69 15.32 7.02
C PRO A 73 6.45 14.47 6.00
N ASP A 74 7.24 13.50 6.48
CA ASP A 74 7.91 12.45 5.71
C ASP A 74 7.01 11.75 4.67
N TYR A 75 5.73 11.51 4.98
CA TYR A 75 4.81 10.85 4.06
C TYR A 75 4.48 11.75 2.86
N LEU A 76 4.25 13.04 3.11
CA LEU A 76 3.98 14.01 2.05
C LEU A 76 5.21 14.14 1.14
N ASP A 77 6.40 14.28 1.71
CA ASP A 77 7.66 14.34 0.96
C ASP A 77 7.86 13.08 0.10
N TYR A 78 7.67 11.91 0.70
CA TYR A 78 7.86 10.62 0.04
C TYR A 78 6.88 10.42 -1.12
N MET A 79 5.63 10.86 -0.96
CA MET A 79 4.62 10.76 -2.01
C MET A 79 4.87 11.79 -3.11
N CYS A 80 5.26 13.01 -2.77
CA CYS A 80 5.39 14.09 -3.74
C CYS A 80 6.74 14.08 -4.48
N PHE A 81 7.84 13.76 -3.82
CA PHE A 81 9.17 13.80 -4.41
C PHE A 81 9.66 12.39 -4.80
N PRO A 82 10.15 12.20 -6.04
CA PRO A 82 10.51 13.21 -7.04
C PRO A 82 9.45 13.44 -8.13
N ARG A 83 8.17 13.06 -7.91
CA ARG A 83 7.10 13.28 -8.90
C ARG A 83 6.89 14.76 -9.22
N ILE A 84 7.00 15.64 -8.23
CA ILE A 84 6.99 17.10 -8.44
C ILE A 84 8.14 17.54 -9.37
N CYS A 85 9.34 16.98 -9.21
CA CYS A 85 10.47 17.29 -10.08
C CYS A 85 10.18 16.89 -11.54
N ALA A 86 9.58 15.72 -11.74
CA ALA A 86 9.21 15.23 -13.07
C ALA A 86 8.14 16.12 -13.71
N LEU A 87 7.13 16.51 -12.94
CA LEU A 87 6.08 17.43 -13.39
C LEU A 87 6.66 18.81 -13.75
N ALA A 88 7.53 19.37 -12.92
CA ALA A 88 8.19 20.63 -13.19
C ALA A 88 9.05 20.55 -14.46
N ARG A 89 9.73 19.42 -14.67
CA ARG A 89 10.54 19.18 -15.88
C ARG A 89 9.69 19.22 -17.13
N ILE A 90 8.58 18.50 -17.17
CA ILE A 90 7.69 18.47 -18.35
C ILE A 90 6.98 19.82 -18.56
N ALA A 91 6.60 20.51 -17.49
CA ALA A 91 5.92 21.79 -17.58
C ALA A 91 6.82 22.92 -18.12
N TRP A 92 8.14 22.85 -17.85
CA TRP A 92 9.07 23.93 -18.23
C TRP A 92 9.91 23.62 -19.47
N ARG A 93 10.33 22.36 -19.65
CA ARG A 93 11.25 21.96 -20.74
C ARG A 93 10.71 20.82 -21.60
N GLY A 94 9.56 20.24 -21.28
CA GLY A 94 9.07 19.02 -21.91
C GLY A 94 9.94 17.79 -21.58
N ASN A 95 9.73 16.72 -22.32
CA ASN A 95 10.33 15.39 -22.12
C ASN A 95 11.05 14.82 -23.36
N CYS A 96 11.34 15.65 -24.37
CA CYS A 96 11.90 15.22 -25.67
C CYS A 96 13.29 14.56 -25.58
N GLU A 97 14.09 14.88 -24.56
CA GLU A 97 15.41 14.28 -24.33
C GLU A 97 15.33 12.85 -23.77
N GLY A 98 14.13 12.38 -23.42
CA GLY A 98 13.87 11.03 -22.97
C GLY A 98 14.20 10.78 -21.50
N TRP A 99 13.78 9.60 -21.04
CA TRP A 99 13.85 9.21 -19.62
C TRP A 99 15.28 9.16 -19.09
N ASP A 100 16.23 8.61 -19.85
CA ASP A 100 17.60 8.40 -19.34
C ASP A 100 18.35 9.72 -19.10
N ALA A 101 18.08 10.76 -19.90
CA ALA A 101 18.62 12.10 -19.69
C ALA A 101 18.05 12.70 -18.39
N TYR A 102 16.72 12.68 -18.23
CA TYR A 102 16.07 13.17 -17.02
C TYR A 102 16.45 12.36 -15.77
N TYR A 103 16.64 11.05 -15.89
CA TYR A 103 17.04 10.22 -14.75
C TYR A 103 18.41 10.62 -14.21
N ARG A 104 19.37 10.95 -15.07
CA ARG A 104 20.67 11.51 -14.65
C ARG A 104 20.52 12.88 -13.97
N GLU A 105 19.75 13.79 -14.57
CA GLU A 105 19.44 15.10 -13.94
C GLU A 105 18.81 14.93 -12.55
N LEU A 106 17.91 13.96 -12.42
CA LEU A 106 17.21 13.67 -11.18
C LEU A 106 18.15 13.10 -10.11
N THR A 107 19.04 12.17 -10.46
CA THR A 107 20.02 11.62 -9.51
C THR A 107 20.99 12.70 -9.04
N ASP A 108 21.42 13.60 -9.93
CA ASP A 108 22.25 14.77 -9.55
C ASP A 108 21.50 15.72 -8.59
N HIS A 109 20.16 15.75 -8.67
CA HIS A 109 19.32 16.56 -7.79
C HIS A 109 19.13 15.99 -6.38
N TYR A 110 19.46 14.71 -6.14
CA TYR A 110 19.25 14.05 -4.84
C TYR A 110 19.98 14.76 -3.70
N ASP A 111 21.20 15.25 -3.95
CA ASP A 111 21.98 15.99 -2.97
C ASP A 111 21.32 17.29 -2.54
N ARG A 112 20.68 17.98 -3.48
CA ARG A 112 19.95 19.21 -3.21
C ARG A 112 18.67 18.94 -2.41
N MET A 113 17.89 17.92 -2.79
CA MET A 113 16.70 17.53 -2.01
C MET A 113 17.07 17.13 -0.58
N ALA A 114 18.16 16.38 -0.42
CA ALA A 114 18.65 15.99 0.90
C ALA A 114 19.14 17.19 1.73
N ALA A 115 19.84 18.15 1.12
CA ALA A 115 20.27 19.38 1.79
C ALA A 115 19.07 20.25 2.24
N MET A 116 17.94 20.16 1.54
CA MET A 116 16.68 20.80 1.92
C MET A 116 15.90 20.04 3.02
N GLY A 117 16.39 18.86 3.43
CA GLY A 117 15.71 18.01 4.42
C GLY A 117 14.53 17.21 3.87
N ILE A 118 14.31 17.21 2.54
CA ILE A 118 13.18 16.52 1.90
C ILE A 118 13.41 15.00 1.98
N ARG A 119 12.41 14.25 2.45
CA ARG A 119 12.46 12.78 2.57
C ARG A 119 11.85 12.09 1.34
N PHE A 120 12.50 12.29 0.21
CA PHE A 120 12.03 11.84 -1.10
C PHE A 120 12.08 10.32 -1.29
N ARG A 121 11.27 9.82 -2.22
CA ARG A 121 11.27 8.42 -2.63
C ARG A 121 12.34 8.12 -3.68
N LEU A 122 13.10 7.06 -3.48
CA LEU A 122 13.99 6.47 -4.47
C LEU A 122 13.24 5.43 -5.31
N PHE A 123 13.73 5.15 -6.51
CA PHE A 123 13.23 4.02 -7.29
C PHE A 123 13.57 2.70 -6.57
N PRO A 124 12.70 1.67 -6.66
CA PRO A 124 12.95 0.38 -6.04
C PRO A 124 14.25 -0.26 -6.58
N PRO A 125 15.09 -0.87 -5.74
CA PRO A 125 16.21 -1.67 -6.23
C PRO A 125 15.72 -2.85 -7.07
N LYS A 126 16.55 -3.29 -8.02
CA LYS A 126 16.30 -4.49 -8.80
C LYS A 126 16.75 -5.70 -7.98
N VAL A 127 15.80 -6.54 -7.56
CA VAL A 127 16.06 -7.77 -6.79
C VAL A 127 15.87 -8.99 -7.70
N SER A 128 16.84 -9.91 -7.69
CA SER A 128 16.76 -11.21 -8.35
C SER A 128 17.10 -12.32 -7.37
N TYR A 129 16.35 -13.41 -7.38
CA TYR A 129 16.63 -14.63 -6.61
C TYR A 129 16.85 -15.80 -7.56
N LYS A 130 18.07 -16.33 -7.58
CA LYS A 130 18.47 -17.47 -8.44
C LYS A 130 19.45 -18.35 -7.66
N GLU A 131 19.35 -19.66 -7.85
CA GLU A 131 20.29 -20.63 -7.26
C GLU A 131 20.49 -20.46 -5.75
N GLY A 132 19.42 -20.15 -5.01
CA GLY A 132 19.48 -19.99 -3.56
C GLY A 132 20.13 -18.67 -3.09
N ALA A 133 20.31 -17.68 -3.97
CA ALA A 133 20.94 -16.42 -3.63
C ALA A 133 20.20 -15.19 -4.20
N PHE A 134 20.11 -14.14 -3.39
CA PHE A 134 19.66 -12.82 -3.80
C PHE A 134 20.80 -11.99 -4.39
N THR A 135 20.58 -11.43 -5.56
CA THR A 135 21.39 -10.36 -6.15
C THR A 135 20.56 -9.08 -6.22
N VAL A 136 21.12 -7.97 -5.75
CA VAL A 136 20.41 -6.69 -5.65
C VAL A 136 21.25 -5.58 -6.25
N VAL A 137 20.63 -4.77 -7.10
CA VAL A 137 21.32 -3.69 -7.83
C VAL A 137 20.55 -2.37 -7.68
N ALA A 138 21.29 -1.29 -7.47
CA ALA A 138 20.84 0.10 -7.54
C ALA A 138 21.85 0.88 -8.39
N ASP A 139 21.36 1.72 -9.30
CA ASP A 139 22.12 2.45 -10.32
C ASP A 139 22.18 3.97 -10.07
N ASP A 140 21.71 4.43 -8.91
CA ASP A 140 21.59 5.84 -8.51
C ASP A 140 22.57 6.26 -7.40
N GLY A 141 23.59 5.42 -7.12
CA GLY A 141 24.55 5.66 -6.02
C GLY A 141 23.97 5.39 -4.62
N SER A 142 22.73 4.91 -4.52
CA SER A 142 22.12 4.59 -3.24
C SER A 142 22.73 3.36 -2.57
N LYS A 143 22.69 3.38 -1.25
CA LYS A 143 23.12 2.26 -0.40
C LYS A 143 21.98 1.25 -0.28
N ILE A 144 22.18 0.02 -0.76
CA ILE A 144 21.28 -1.12 -0.56
C ILE A 144 21.35 -1.71 0.87
N PHE A 145 20.20 -2.03 1.44
CA PHE A 145 20.02 -2.71 2.72
C PHE A 145 19.02 -3.86 2.58
N TYR A 146 19.03 -4.79 3.54
CA TYR A 146 18.01 -5.82 3.67
C TYR A 146 17.59 -6.03 5.12
N LEU A 147 16.36 -6.51 5.30
CA LEU A 147 15.81 -6.97 6.57
C LEU A 147 15.44 -8.43 6.44
N GLU A 148 15.61 -9.18 7.53
CA GLU A 148 15.24 -10.58 7.62
C GLU A 148 14.07 -10.78 8.60
N GLY A 149 13.03 -11.46 8.12
CA GLY A 149 11.80 -11.73 8.85
C GLY A 149 11.11 -10.44 9.32
N ASP A 150 10.75 -10.45 10.59
CA ASP A 150 10.06 -9.34 11.27
C ASP A 150 11.02 -8.39 11.99
N SER A 151 12.33 -8.67 11.98
CA SER A 151 13.30 -7.78 12.60
C SER A 151 13.26 -6.40 11.91
N PRO A 152 13.24 -5.30 12.67
CA PRO A 152 13.40 -3.96 12.11
C PRO A 152 14.87 -3.65 11.76
N GLU A 153 15.81 -4.53 12.08
CA GLU A 153 17.23 -4.33 11.83
C GLU A 153 17.55 -4.34 10.33
N GLU A 154 18.26 -3.30 9.90
CA GLU A 154 18.74 -3.18 8.53
C GLU A 154 20.19 -3.63 8.42
N HIS A 155 20.42 -4.64 7.59
CA HIS A 155 21.74 -5.14 7.26
C HIS A 155 22.24 -4.51 5.96
N ARG A 156 23.49 -4.05 5.96
CA ARG A 156 24.13 -3.51 4.75
C ARG A 156 24.33 -4.63 3.73
N TYR A 157 23.81 -4.45 2.52
CA TYR A 157 24.09 -5.36 1.41
C TYR A 157 25.49 -5.11 0.85
N THR A 158 26.37 -6.12 0.95
CA THR A 158 27.76 -6.07 0.46
C THR A 158 28.04 -7.08 -0.66
N GLY A 159 27.09 -7.96 -0.97
CA GLY A 159 27.20 -9.00 -1.98
C GLY A 159 26.02 -9.97 -1.92
N PRO A 160 26.00 -11.02 -2.77
CA PRO A 160 24.88 -11.94 -2.84
C PRO A 160 24.52 -12.58 -1.49
N VAL A 161 23.23 -12.60 -1.16
CA VAL A 161 22.72 -13.16 0.11
C VAL A 161 22.17 -14.55 -0.15
N LYS A 162 22.86 -15.59 0.36
CA LYS A 162 22.41 -16.98 0.24
C LYS A 162 21.35 -17.32 1.28
N THR A 163 20.26 -17.92 0.87
CA THR A 163 19.19 -18.36 1.77
C THR A 163 18.28 -19.38 1.09
N GLU A 164 17.71 -20.29 1.87
CA GLU A 164 16.63 -21.19 1.44
C GLU A 164 15.24 -20.60 1.75
N LYS A 165 15.18 -19.45 2.43
CA LYS A 165 13.95 -18.81 2.93
C LYS A 165 13.75 -17.41 2.31
N PRO A 166 13.59 -17.30 0.98
CA PRO A 166 13.49 -16.01 0.30
C PRO A 166 12.31 -15.14 0.78
N HIS A 167 11.25 -15.77 1.29
CA HIS A 167 10.05 -15.12 1.81
C HIS A 167 10.25 -14.36 3.13
N LEU A 168 11.45 -14.40 3.72
CA LEU A 168 11.83 -13.61 4.90
C LEU A 168 12.54 -12.31 4.53
N TYR A 169 13.00 -12.15 3.29
CA TYR A 169 13.89 -11.06 2.94
C TYR A 169 13.12 -9.91 2.28
N ARG A 170 13.41 -8.69 2.74
CA ARG A 170 13.00 -7.44 2.11
C ARG A 170 14.24 -6.59 1.88
N PHE A 171 14.31 -5.95 0.73
CA PHE A 171 15.42 -5.10 0.31
C PHE A 171 14.94 -3.67 0.10
N LEU A 172 15.79 -2.70 0.41
CA LEU A 172 15.55 -1.28 0.14
C LEU A 172 16.86 -0.57 -0.19
N THR A 173 16.75 0.66 -0.68
CA THR A 173 17.88 1.58 -0.81
C THR A 173 17.69 2.82 0.05
N ARG A 174 18.80 3.42 0.46
CA ARG A 174 18.86 4.70 1.15
C ARG A 174 19.89 5.62 0.51
N TYR A 175 19.56 6.90 0.43
CA TYR A 175 20.45 7.96 -0.03
C TYR A 175 20.19 9.22 0.78
N LYS A 176 21.06 9.52 1.76
CA LYS A 176 20.87 10.64 2.71
C LYS A 176 19.46 10.59 3.33
N THR A 177 18.58 11.55 3.03
CA THR A 177 17.19 11.61 3.50
C THR A 177 16.22 10.74 2.69
N GLY A 178 16.62 10.29 1.50
CA GLY A 178 15.81 9.49 0.59
C GLY A 178 15.82 7.99 0.91
N ARG A 179 14.71 7.33 0.60
CA ARG A 179 14.54 5.87 0.75
C ARG A 179 13.71 5.29 -0.40
N SER A 180 13.96 4.04 -0.81
CA SER A 180 13.05 3.31 -1.70
C SER A 180 11.92 2.63 -0.92
N PRO A 181 10.88 2.14 -1.59
CA PRO A 181 10.03 1.11 -1.00
C PRO A 181 10.80 -0.19 -0.76
N TYR A 182 10.22 -1.07 0.05
CA TYR A 182 10.69 -2.45 0.15
C TYR A 182 10.41 -3.23 -1.14
N VAL A 183 11.36 -4.05 -1.53
CA VAL A 183 11.26 -5.02 -2.61
C VAL A 183 11.56 -6.40 -2.02
N ALA A 184 10.75 -7.40 -2.36
CA ALA A 184 10.93 -8.76 -1.87
C ALA A 184 10.67 -9.76 -2.99
N ASP A 185 11.07 -11.01 -2.79
CA ASP A 185 10.73 -12.09 -3.71
C ASP A 185 9.20 -12.28 -3.79
N LYS A 186 8.70 -12.80 -4.91
CA LYS A 186 7.27 -13.11 -5.08
C LYS A 186 6.71 -14.03 -3.99
N SER A 187 7.53 -14.91 -3.42
CA SER A 187 7.14 -15.79 -2.30
C SER A 187 6.82 -15.01 -1.03
N TYR A 188 7.39 -13.82 -0.82
CA TYR A 188 7.07 -12.95 0.31
C TYR A 188 5.60 -12.55 0.30
N TYR A 189 5.07 -12.26 -0.90
CA TYR A 189 3.72 -11.72 -1.12
C TYR A 189 2.67 -12.79 -1.40
N ARG A 190 3.03 -14.07 -1.50
CA ARG A 190 2.11 -15.14 -1.91
C ARG A 190 0.95 -15.24 -0.92
N PRO A 191 -0.30 -14.92 -1.32
CA PRO A 191 -1.43 -15.01 -0.41
C PRO A 191 -1.91 -16.47 -0.30
N LEU A 192 -2.55 -16.77 0.81
CA LEU A 192 -3.41 -17.93 1.00
C LEU A 192 -4.86 -17.45 1.00
N ALA A 193 -5.71 -18.11 0.22
CA ALA A 193 -7.15 -17.79 0.12
C ALA A 193 -7.99 -19.00 0.57
N PRO A 194 -7.97 -19.36 1.86
CA PRO A 194 -8.75 -20.49 2.38
C PRO A 194 -10.25 -20.21 2.25
N ALA A 195 -11.03 -21.27 2.04
CA ALA A 195 -12.48 -21.20 2.10
C ALA A 195 -12.93 -20.66 3.47
N VAL A 196 -13.65 -19.55 3.45
CA VAL A 196 -14.09 -18.82 4.64
C VAL A 196 -15.55 -18.43 4.50
N THR A 197 -16.30 -18.49 5.59
CA THR A 197 -17.63 -17.91 5.69
C THR A 197 -17.54 -16.66 6.54
N ILE A 198 -18.18 -15.57 6.09
CA ILE A 198 -18.25 -14.32 6.82
C ILE A 198 -19.69 -14.11 7.29
N THR A 199 -19.89 -13.93 8.59
CA THR A 199 -21.17 -13.59 9.21
C THR A 199 -21.02 -12.42 10.16
N THR A 200 -22.11 -11.74 10.49
CA THR A 200 -22.09 -10.53 11.32
C THR A 200 -23.46 -10.24 11.93
N SER A 201 -23.47 -9.59 13.09
CA SER A 201 -24.69 -9.10 13.78
C SER A 201 -25.31 -7.85 13.14
N MET A 202 -24.66 -7.27 12.13
CA MET A 202 -25.07 -6.00 11.50
C MET A 202 -25.91 -6.19 10.23
N GLY A 203 -26.17 -7.44 9.81
CA GLY A 203 -26.97 -7.77 8.63
C GLY A 203 -26.28 -7.42 7.31
N GLU A 204 -26.60 -8.14 6.23
CA GLU A 204 -25.90 -8.03 4.94
C GLU A 204 -26.46 -6.93 4.02
N SER A 205 -25.57 -6.29 3.27
CA SER A 205 -25.90 -5.38 2.15
C SER A 205 -26.31 -6.16 0.90
N THR A 206 -27.40 -5.74 0.26
CA THR A 206 -27.86 -6.32 -1.02
C THR A 206 -26.96 -5.96 -2.21
N GLN A 207 -26.22 -4.85 -2.14
CA GLN A 207 -25.32 -4.41 -3.21
C GLN A 207 -23.89 -4.95 -3.05
N PHE A 208 -23.46 -5.17 -1.81
CA PHE A 208 -22.10 -5.61 -1.48
C PHE A 208 -22.16 -6.82 -0.54
N PRO A 209 -22.60 -7.99 -1.03
CA PRO A 209 -22.78 -9.18 -0.21
C PRO A 209 -21.44 -9.70 0.35
N TYR A 210 -21.49 -10.42 1.45
CA TYR A 210 -20.34 -11.02 2.13
C TYR A 210 -19.58 -12.01 1.26
N THR A 211 -20.26 -12.61 0.29
CA THR A 211 -19.64 -13.47 -0.73
C THR A 211 -18.55 -12.77 -1.54
N ASN A 212 -18.61 -11.44 -1.70
CA ASN A 212 -17.53 -10.68 -2.35
C ASN A 212 -16.22 -10.80 -1.55
N ALA A 213 -16.30 -10.62 -0.23
CA ALA A 213 -15.15 -10.66 0.66
C ALA A 213 -14.69 -12.11 0.90
N SER A 214 -15.63 -13.03 1.12
CA SER A 214 -15.29 -14.44 1.40
C SER A 214 -14.78 -15.21 0.19
N ALA A 215 -15.16 -14.81 -1.03
CA ALA A 215 -14.61 -15.34 -2.27
C ALA A 215 -13.33 -14.60 -2.72
N TYR A 216 -12.82 -13.64 -1.93
CA TYR A 216 -11.63 -12.82 -2.24
C TYR A 216 -11.77 -12.01 -3.55
N LYS A 217 -13.00 -11.69 -3.97
CA LYS A 217 -13.29 -10.96 -5.22
C LYS A 217 -13.45 -9.45 -5.03
N GLY A 218 -13.68 -9.00 -3.81
CA GLY A 218 -13.84 -7.58 -3.51
C GLY A 218 -14.27 -7.33 -2.07
N LEU A 219 -14.64 -6.09 -1.77
CA LEU A 219 -15.19 -5.72 -0.47
C LEU A 219 -16.65 -6.17 -0.33
N ALA A 220 -17.06 -6.36 0.92
CA ALA A 220 -18.46 -6.48 1.31
C ALA A 220 -18.87 -5.34 2.24
N ARG A 221 -20.17 -5.18 2.49
CA ARG A 221 -20.68 -4.17 3.44
C ARG A 221 -21.76 -4.75 4.33
N THR A 222 -21.78 -4.28 5.57
CA THR A 222 -22.93 -4.48 6.45
C THR A 222 -24.10 -3.61 6.00
N ARG A 223 -25.30 -3.92 6.52
CA ARG A 223 -26.54 -3.18 6.25
C ARG A 223 -26.62 -1.89 7.06
N ARG A 224 -25.97 -1.86 8.23
CA ARG A 224 -25.95 -0.72 9.16
C ARG A 224 -24.57 -0.54 9.78
N ALA A 225 -24.36 0.61 10.40
CA ALA A 225 -23.20 0.89 11.25
C ALA A 225 -23.10 -0.10 12.42
N CYS A 226 -21.88 -0.24 12.96
CA CYS A 226 -21.60 -1.02 14.15
C CYS A 226 -22.08 -0.30 15.42
N ARG A 227 -22.52 -1.08 16.40
CA ARG A 227 -22.81 -0.68 17.78
C ARG A 227 -21.86 -1.43 18.72
N GLN A 228 -21.89 -1.10 20.00
CA GLN A 228 -21.18 -1.89 21.00
C GLN A 228 -21.61 -3.36 20.93
N GLN A 229 -20.63 -4.26 21.01
CA GLN A 229 -20.78 -5.71 20.96
C GLN A 229 -21.24 -6.27 19.60
N ASP A 230 -21.38 -5.44 18.56
CA ASP A 230 -21.50 -5.98 17.21
C ASP A 230 -20.23 -6.69 16.79
N TRP A 231 -20.37 -7.69 15.92
CA TRP A 231 -19.25 -8.53 15.53
C TRP A 231 -19.25 -8.88 14.05
N ILE A 232 -18.05 -9.19 13.55
CA ILE A 232 -17.80 -9.84 12.25
C ILE A 232 -17.03 -11.13 12.54
N LEU A 233 -17.55 -12.26 12.08
CA LEU A 233 -16.97 -13.57 12.27
C LEU A 233 -16.49 -14.15 10.94
N TYR A 234 -15.23 -14.53 10.88
CA TYR A 234 -14.60 -15.26 9.79
C TYR A 234 -14.43 -16.70 10.24
N THR A 235 -15.20 -17.63 9.67
CA THR A 235 -15.11 -19.06 9.99
C THR A 235 -14.48 -19.79 8.81
N TYR A 236 -13.31 -20.39 9.01
CA TYR A 236 -12.63 -21.15 7.96
C TYR A 236 -13.18 -22.56 7.89
N GLU A 237 -13.37 -23.09 6.67
CA GLU A 237 -13.86 -24.46 6.46
C GLU A 237 -12.89 -25.48 7.07
N GLN A 238 -11.59 -25.27 6.86
CA GLN A 238 -10.50 -26.02 7.49
C GLN A 238 -9.63 -25.09 8.33
N PRO A 239 -9.11 -25.53 9.50
CA PRO A 239 -8.18 -24.73 10.29
C PRO A 239 -6.98 -24.26 9.46
N VAL A 240 -6.69 -22.96 9.50
CA VAL A 240 -5.70 -22.31 8.64
C VAL A 240 -4.38 -22.17 9.39
N LYS A 241 -3.34 -22.83 8.87
CA LYS A 241 -1.96 -22.65 9.34
C LYS A 241 -1.30 -21.53 8.52
N CYS A 242 -0.92 -20.44 9.18
CA CYS A 242 -0.33 -19.25 8.55
C CYS A 242 0.71 -18.60 9.45
N ARG A 243 1.64 -17.83 8.87
CA ARG A 243 2.57 -16.99 9.64
C ARG A 243 1.97 -15.65 10.02
N GLU A 244 1.01 -15.17 9.24
CA GLU A 244 0.36 -13.88 9.42
C GLU A 244 -1.07 -13.91 8.86
N MET A 245 -2.03 -13.33 9.58
CA MET A 245 -3.36 -12.96 9.09
C MET A 245 -3.60 -11.49 9.36
N PHE A 246 -3.86 -10.71 8.31
CA PHE A 246 -4.29 -9.33 8.42
C PHE A 246 -5.78 -9.23 8.10
N LEU A 247 -6.54 -8.67 9.04
CA LEU A 247 -7.97 -8.45 8.92
C LEU A 247 -8.23 -6.95 9.00
N GLN A 248 -9.06 -6.44 8.09
CA GLN A 248 -9.32 -5.02 7.97
C GLN A 248 -10.81 -4.77 7.73
N THR A 249 -11.38 -3.87 8.52
CA THR A 249 -12.62 -3.18 8.19
C THR A 249 -12.30 -1.87 7.48
N GLY A 250 -13.29 -1.29 6.79
CA GLY A 250 -13.13 -0.05 6.03
C GLY A 250 -12.48 -0.19 4.67
N ASN A 251 -12.16 0.96 4.07
CA ASN A 251 -11.41 1.03 2.83
C ASN A 251 -9.94 0.69 3.07
N ARG A 252 -9.28 0.03 2.10
CA ARG A 252 -7.87 -0.36 2.27
C ARG A 252 -6.94 0.82 2.52
N GLN A 253 -7.23 1.95 1.87
CA GLN A 253 -6.35 3.13 1.86
C GLN A 253 -6.71 4.17 2.93
N LEU A 254 -7.89 4.08 3.57
CA LEU A 254 -8.39 5.09 4.51
C LEU A 254 -9.19 4.45 5.65
N PRO A 255 -9.09 4.94 6.89
CA PRO A 255 -9.87 4.51 8.04
C PRO A 255 -11.33 5.00 7.99
N LYS A 256 -11.99 4.81 6.84
CA LYS A 256 -13.39 5.19 6.59
C LYS A 256 -14.26 3.94 6.52
N THR A 257 -15.47 3.99 7.10
CA THR A 257 -16.38 2.83 7.22
C THR A 257 -15.77 1.65 7.99
N ILE A 258 -14.89 1.96 8.95
CA ILE A 258 -14.23 0.98 9.82
C ILE A 258 -15.08 0.67 11.06
N ILE A 259 -14.70 -0.35 11.81
CA ILE A 259 -14.97 -0.39 13.26
C ILE A 259 -13.89 0.47 13.93
N THR A 260 -14.27 1.57 14.57
CA THR A 260 -13.33 2.60 15.04
C THR A 260 -12.58 2.17 16.30
N THR A 261 -13.27 1.55 17.25
CA THR A 261 -12.67 0.92 18.42
C THR A 261 -13.23 -0.49 18.60
N GLY A 262 -12.35 -1.41 18.97
CA GLY A 262 -12.72 -2.81 19.12
C GLY A 262 -11.51 -3.68 19.34
N TYR A 263 -11.73 -4.99 19.34
CA TYR A 263 -10.69 -6.00 19.46
C TYR A 263 -10.99 -7.20 18.58
N ALA A 264 -10.00 -8.05 18.36
CA ALA A 264 -10.21 -9.35 17.74
C ALA A 264 -9.98 -10.49 18.74
N GLU A 265 -10.68 -11.58 18.49
CA GLU A 265 -10.54 -12.85 19.18
C GLU A 265 -10.29 -13.96 18.16
N VAL A 266 -9.50 -14.95 18.55
CA VAL A 266 -9.18 -16.11 17.72
C VAL A 266 -9.77 -17.35 18.37
N SER A 267 -10.35 -18.21 17.53
CA SER A 267 -10.78 -19.54 17.91
C SER A 267 -10.02 -20.60 17.11
N TYR A 268 -9.56 -21.63 17.81
CA TYR A 268 -8.78 -22.72 17.23
C TYR A 268 -9.60 -24.01 17.09
N ASP A 269 -10.67 -24.14 17.87
CA ASP A 269 -11.63 -25.25 17.86
C ASP A 269 -12.97 -24.88 17.17
N GLY A 270 -13.23 -23.58 16.97
CA GLY A 270 -14.48 -23.04 16.42
C GLY A 270 -15.54 -22.71 17.48
N THR A 271 -15.27 -22.97 18.76
CA THR A 271 -16.23 -22.77 19.88
C THR A 271 -15.69 -21.86 20.97
N THR A 272 -14.40 -21.94 21.27
CA THR A 272 -13.73 -21.16 22.32
C THR A 272 -12.97 -20.00 21.69
N TYR A 273 -13.12 -18.79 22.23
CA TYR A 273 -12.50 -17.56 21.70
C TYR A 273 -11.53 -16.96 22.72
N GLU A 274 -10.32 -16.67 22.26
CA GLU A 274 -9.25 -16.06 23.04
C GLU A 274 -8.97 -14.66 22.48
N ARG A 275 -8.88 -13.63 23.35
CA ARG A 275 -8.58 -12.26 22.90
C ARG A 275 -7.18 -12.19 22.30
N ALA A 276 -7.08 -11.60 21.11
CA ALA A 276 -5.87 -11.56 20.31
C ALA A 276 -5.19 -10.18 20.30
N GLY A 277 -5.97 -9.10 20.44
CA GLY A 277 -5.46 -7.73 20.48
C GLY A 277 -6.51 -6.70 20.10
N ASP A 278 -6.19 -5.43 20.31
CA ASP A 278 -7.04 -4.30 19.93
C ASP A 278 -6.91 -3.97 18.44
N LEU A 279 -7.97 -3.40 17.88
CA LEU A 279 -7.94 -2.90 16.50
C LEU A 279 -7.13 -1.62 16.42
N GLU A 280 -6.23 -1.56 15.45
CA GLU A 280 -5.56 -0.34 15.04
C GLU A 280 -6.20 0.14 13.72
N LYS A 281 -6.88 1.29 13.76
CA LYS A 281 -7.58 1.89 12.61
C LYS A 281 -8.52 0.90 11.90
N GLY A 282 -9.26 0.11 12.70
CA GLY A 282 -10.19 -0.90 12.22
C GLY A 282 -9.56 -2.16 11.65
N SER A 283 -8.27 -2.38 11.92
CA SER A 283 -7.51 -3.52 11.43
C SER A 283 -6.71 -4.22 12.53
N ILE A 284 -6.29 -5.45 12.28
CA ILE A 284 -5.38 -6.18 13.16
C ILE A 284 -4.51 -7.14 12.36
N THR A 285 -3.25 -7.28 12.76
CA THR A 285 -2.34 -8.31 12.27
C THR A 285 -2.17 -9.38 13.33
N LEU A 286 -2.49 -10.63 13.00
CA LEU A 286 -2.37 -11.80 13.86
C LEU A 286 -1.21 -12.67 13.39
N LYS A 287 -0.43 -13.20 14.34
CA LYS A 287 0.67 -14.16 14.07
C LYS A 287 0.44 -15.44 14.87
N PRO A 288 -0.53 -16.28 14.46
CA PRO A 288 -0.95 -17.42 15.27
C PRO A 288 0.12 -18.53 15.28
N GLY A 289 0.40 -19.09 16.46
CA GLY A 289 1.32 -20.22 16.61
C GLY A 289 0.71 -21.59 16.27
N ARG A 290 -0.62 -21.66 16.09
CA ARG A 290 -1.37 -22.89 15.80
C ARG A 290 -2.50 -22.63 14.77
N PRO A 291 -3.02 -23.66 14.08
CA PRO A 291 -4.01 -23.49 13.01
C PRO A 291 -5.30 -22.83 13.50
N VAL A 292 -5.74 -21.75 12.85
CA VAL A 292 -6.89 -20.92 13.24
C VAL A 292 -8.18 -21.43 12.58
N LYS A 293 -9.22 -21.69 13.37
CA LYS A 293 -10.54 -22.11 12.88
C LYS A 293 -11.48 -20.94 12.63
N ALA A 294 -11.44 -19.91 13.48
CA ALA A 294 -12.22 -18.70 13.28
C ALA A 294 -11.55 -17.46 13.87
N VAL A 295 -11.89 -16.28 13.34
CA VAL A 295 -11.52 -14.98 13.91
C VAL A 295 -12.76 -14.12 14.03
N ARG A 296 -12.96 -13.50 15.20
CA ARG A 296 -14.07 -12.59 15.46
C ARG A 296 -13.53 -11.19 15.73
N ILE A 297 -13.99 -10.20 14.98
CA ILE A 297 -13.80 -8.78 15.29
C ILE A 297 -15.02 -8.32 16.09
N VAL A 298 -14.80 -7.68 17.23
CA VAL A 298 -15.86 -7.15 18.13
C VAL A 298 -15.73 -5.64 18.24
N SER A 299 -16.81 -4.94 17.98
CA SER A 299 -16.93 -3.49 18.11
C SER A 299 -17.12 -3.08 19.56
N THR A 300 -16.40 -2.05 19.99
CA THR A 300 -16.62 -1.36 21.28
C THR A 300 -17.12 0.07 21.10
N CYS A 301 -17.38 0.50 19.86
CA CYS A 301 -17.96 1.81 19.56
C CYS A 301 -19.45 1.71 19.24
N ASP A 302 -20.21 2.75 19.59
CA ASP A 302 -21.65 2.85 19.28
C ASP A 302 -21.96 3.29 17.85
N ASP A 303 -20.98 3.88 17.16
CA ASP A 303 -21.07 4.32 15.78
C ASP A 303 -19.67 4.46 15.18
N ASN A 304 -19.59 4.54 13.85
CA ASN A 304 -18.38 4.81 13.09
C ASN A 304 -18.48 6.07 12.19
N GLY A 305 -19.53 6.89 12.37
CA GLY A 305 -19.75 8.12 11.59
C GLY A 305 -20.15 7.85 10.14
N THR A 306 -20.55 6.63 9.79
CA THR A 306 -20.95 6.23 8.44
C THR A 306 -22.14 5.26 8.50
N PRO A 307 -22.91 5.06 7.42
CA PRO A 307 -24.11 4.22 7.49
C PRO A 307 -23.84 2.71 7.55
N TYR A 308 -22.58 2.25 7.41
CA TYR A 308 -22.22 0.83 7.35
C TYR A 308 -20.74 0.59 7.69
N VAL A 309 -20.38 -0.67 7.89
CA VAL A 309 -18.99 -1.14 7.98
C VAL A 309 -18.63 -1.82 6.66
N THR A 310 -17.49 -1.45 6.07
CA THR A 310 -16.90 -2.18 4.95
C THR A 310 -16.06 -3.34 5.48
N ILE A 311 -16.16 -4.50 4.85
CA ILE A 311 -15.44 -5.72 5.23
C ILE A 311 -14.50 -6.08 4.08
N GLN A 312 -13.19 -6.13 4.34
CA GLN A 312 -12.20 -6.60 3.37
C GLN A 312 -12.04 -8.12 3.44
N PRO A 313 -11.68 -8.78 2.32
CA PRO A 313 -11.14 -10.14 2.39
C PRO A 313 -9.97 -10.22 3.38
N PRO A 314 -9.85 -11.28 4.20
CA PRO A 314 -8.67 -11.47 5.03
C PRO A 314 -7.43 -11.63 4.14
N GLN A 315 -6.29 -11.08 4.56
CA GLN A 315 -5.01 -11.27 3.88
C GLN A 315 -4.16 -12.24 4.69
N ILE A 316 -3.93 -13.44 4.17
CA ILE A 316 -3.26 -14.51 4.91
C ILE A 316 -1.96 -14.87 4.21
N LYS A 317 -0.86 -14.90 4.97
CA LYS A 317 0.44 -15.37 4.48
C LYS A 317 0.67 -16.80 4.97
N PRO A 318 0.92 -17.78 4.07
CA PRO A 318 1.09 -19.18 4.47
C PRO A 318 2.31 -19.37 5.37
N VAL A 319 2.31 -20.44 6.17
CA VAL A 319 3.57 -20.98 6.72
C VAL A 319 4.33 -21.58 5.56
N LEU A 320 5.61 -21.19 5.41
CA LEU A 320 6.47 -21.61 4.31
C LEU A 320 7.68 -22.36 4.85
#